data_AF-A0A2V2VEA2-F1
#
_entry.id   AF-A0A2V2VEA2-F1
#
_cell.length_a   1.000
_cell.length_b   1.000
_cell.length_c   1.000
_cell.angle_alpha   90.00
_cell.angle_beta   90.00
_cell.angle_gamma   90.00
#
_symmetry.space_group_name_H-M   'P 1'
#
loop_
_entity.id
_entity.type
_entity.pdbx_description
1 polymer ?
#
loop_
_entity_poly.entity_id
_entity_poly.type
_entity_poly.pdbx_seq_one_letter_code
_entity_poly.pdbx_strand_id
1 'polypeptide(L)'
;MPIKYSCINDGTVLLAEYPPGEQPKLAETMQKVIATVPGKEYRRKTIEDKEGGVNYHYISNGEGRIVACVTTNEMRMRTVFAFLEAVEPLVRGNVGPPGTELRNGKKLLQQKMDFYNNPQNDKITALNDDINQVVDVMMDNMDKVLARGDRVDTLHEKSNTLADQAEQFKQRSTQLKRSMCLKNVKLTLMIIGTVGVVILIIVVIACKPNFSNCK
;
A
#
# COMPACT_ATOMS: atom_id res chain seq x y z
N MET A 1 19.46 6.29 -10.66
CA MET A 1 19.46 6.46 -9.19
C MET A 1 18.08 6.15 -8.63
N PRO A 2 17.69 4.86 -8.49
CA PRO A 2 16.40 4.53 -7.91
C PRO A 2 16.52 3.98 -6.49
N ILE A 3 15.63 4.44 -5.61
CA ILE A 3 15.03 3.61 -4.57
C ILE A 3 14.53 2.37 -5.31
N LYS A 4 14.92 1.18 -4.85
CA LYS A 4 14.61 -0.12 -5.49
C LYS A 4 13.45 -0.84 -4.82
N TYR A 5 13.30 -0.65 -3.51
CA TYR A 5 12.27 -1.27 -2.70
C TYR A 5 11.92 -0.36 -1.52
N SER A 6 10.68 -0.39 -1.08
CA SER A 6 10.21 0.34 0.10
C SER A 6 9.13 -0.45 0.82
N CYS A 7 9.09 -0.35 2.14
CA CYS A 7 8.09 -1.00 2.96
C CYS A 7 7.73 -0.17 4.20
N ILE A 8 6.57 -0.51 4.75
CA ILE A 8 6.03 0.07 5.98
C ILE A 8 5.70 -1.10 6.89
N ASN A 9 6.22 -1.07 8.11
CA ASN A 9 6.06 -2.10 9.10
C ASN A 9 5.50 -1.53 10.42
N ASP A 10 4.76 -2.36 11.15
CA ASP A 10 4.40 -2.17 12.56
C ASP A 10 5.07 -3.27 13.38
N GLY A 11 6.14 -2.93 14.09
CA GLY A 11 7.12 -3.87 14.61
C GLY A 11 7.70 -4.70 13.46
N THR A 12 7.52 -6.01 13.52
CA THR A 12 7.92 -6.95 12.46
C THR A 12 6.83 -7.21 11.44
N VAL A 13 5.61 -6.69 11.63
CA VAL A 13 4.48 -6.95 10.74
C VAL A 13 4.52 -6.01 9.54
N LEU A 14 4.64 -6.57 8.34
CA LEU A 14 4.57 -5.81 7.10
C LEU A 14 3.14 -5.28 6.86
N LEU A 15 2.99 -3.96 6.71
CA LEU A 15 1.72 -3.30 6.42
C LEU A 15 1.54 -2.96 4.94
N ALA A 16 2.63 -2.64 4.24
CA ALA A 16 2.64 -2.33 2.82
C ALA A 16 4.06 -2.41 2.26
N GLU A 17 4.20 -2.81 0.99
CA GLU A 17 5.47 -2.78 0.27
C GLU A 17 5.28 -2.35 -1.19
N TYR A 18 6.37 -1.85 -1.79
CA TYR A 18 6.45 -1.55 -3.21
C TYR A 18 7.89 -1.57 -3.73
N PRO A 19 8.16 -2.14 -4.93
CA PRO A 19 7.25 -2.99 -5.70
C PRO A 19 7.09 -4.38 -5.05
N PRO A 20 5.87 -4.95 -4.98
CA PRO A 20 5.65 -6.25 -4.37
C PRO A 20 6.16 -7.38 -5.27
N GLY A 21 6.89 -8.33 -4.71
CA GLY A 21 7.32 -9.55 -5.39
C GLY A 21 8.37 -9.40 -6.51
N GLU A 22 8.74 -8.19 -6.92
CA GLU A 22 9.77 -7.98 -7.95
C GLU A 22 11.19 -8.23 -7.43
N GLN A 23 11.44 -7.95 -6.14
CA GLN A 23 12.78 -8.06 -5.54
C GLN A 23 12.73 -8.84 -4.22
N PRO A 24 12.46 -10.17 -4.28
CA PRO A 24 12.22 -10.99 -3.10
C PRO A 24 13.42 -11.02 -2.15
N LYS A 25 14.65 -11.04 -2.70
CA LYS A 25 15.88 -11.01 -1.90
C LYS A 25 16.01 -9.70 -1.09
N LEU A 26 15.67 -8.56 -1.68
CA LEU A 26 15.72 -7.28 -0.96
C LEU A 26 14.65 -7.20 0.12
N ALA A 27 13.44 -7.68 -0.17
CA ALA A 27 12.35 -7.73 0.79
C ALA A 27 12.71 -8.62 1.99
N GLU A 28 13.26 -9.81 1.74
CA GLU A 28 13.70 -10.73 2.79
C GLU A 28 14.79 -10.12 3.67
N THR A 29 15.85 -9.56 3.07
CA THR A 29 16.93 -8.91 3.83
C THR A 29 16.41 -7.71 4.60
N MET A 30 15.48 -6.92 4.04
CA MET A 30 14.87 -5.81 4.74
C MET A 30 14.06 -6.28 5.96
N GLN A 31 13.31 -7.38 5.88
CA GLN A 31 12.61 -7.92 7.05
C GLN A 31 13.58 -8.39 8.14
N LYS A 32 14.72 -9.00 7.77
CA LYS A 32 15.79 -9.35 8.71
C LYS A 32 16.36 -8.10 9.40
N VAL A 33 16.56 -7.02 8.65
CA VAL A 33 16.99 -5.72 9.19
C VAL A 33 15.97 -5.18 10.20
N ILE A 34 14.69 -5.17 9.84
CA ILE A 34 13.57 -4.67 10.66
C ILE A 34 13.45 -5.46 11.96
N ALA A 35 13.65 -6.77 11.93
CA ALA A 35 13.64 -7.62 13.12
C ALA A 35 14.70 -7.23 14.18
N THR A 36 15.76 -6.52 13.78
CA THR A 36 16.79 -6.03 14.72
C THR A 36 16.47 -4.67 15.36
N VAL A 37 15.38 -4.01 14.92
CA VAL A 37 15.00 -2.66 15.34
C VAL A 37 14.35 -2.70 16.73
N PRO A 38 14.83 -1.93 17.71
CA PRO A 38 14.19 -1.85 19.02
C PRO A 38 12.87 -1.08 18.92
N GLY A 39 11.78 -1.65 19.44
CA GLY A 39 10.42 -1.12 19.22
C GLY A 39 10.03 0.15 19.99
N LYS A 40 10.90 0.72 20.83
CA LYS A 40 10.57 1.85 21.73
C LYS A 40 11.43 3.10 21.55
N GLU A 41 12.18 3.19 20.45
CA GLU A 41 13.09 4.30 20.22
C GLU A 41 12.94 4.91 18.83
N TYR A 42 12.98 6.24 18.79
CA TYR A 42 13.17 6.97 17.54
C TYR A 42 14.57 6.69 17.01
N ARG A 43 14.69 6.22 15.77
CA ARG A 43 15.99 5.94 15.15
C ARG A 43 15.94 6.23 13.67
N ARG A 44 17.03 6.80 13.15
CA ARG A 44 17.35 6.88 11.73
C ARG A 44 18.59 6.04 11.50
N LYS A 45 18.51 5.06 10.60
CA LYS A 45 19.64 4.16 10.38
C LYS A 45 19.83 3.83 8.91
N THR A 46 21.10 3.75 8.53
CA THR A 46 21.57 3.23 7.25
C THR A 46 22.41 1.98 7.51
N ILE A 47 22.13 0.92 6.78
CA ILE A 47 22.89 -0.32 6.78
C ILE A 47 23.48 -0.50 5.38
N GLU A 48 24.81 -0.47 5.30
CA GLU A 48 25.53 -0.57 4.04
C GLU A 48 25.79 -2.03 3.67
N ASP A 49 25.30 -2.44 2.49
CA ASP A 49 25.58 -3.74 1.90
C ASP A 49 26.52 -3.55 0.70
N LYS A 50 27.82 -3.53 1.00
CA LYS A 50 28.87 -3.30 0.00
C LYS A 50 28.94 -4.41 -1.03
N GLU A 51 28.69 -5.65 -0.62
CA GLU A 51 28.67 -6.81 -1.53
C GLU A 51 27.44 -6.79 -2.44
N GLY A 52 26.28 -6.42 -1.89
CA GLY A 52 25.03 -6.29 -2.64
C GLY A 52 24.91 -5.02 -3.50
N GLY A 53 25.80 -4.05 -3.31
CA GLY A 53 25.76 -2.76 -4.03
C GLY A 53 24.52 -1.91 -3.72
N VAL A 54 23.92 -2.13 -2.54
CA VAL A 54 22.71 -1.45 -2.09
C VAL A 54 22.84 -1.05 -0.62
N ASN A 55 22.04 -0.07 -0.21
CA ASN A 55 21.95 0.37 1.17
C ASN A 55 20.51 0.25 1.67
N TYR A 56 20.36 -0.17 2.93
CA TYR A 56 19.07 -0.36 3.59
C TYR A 56 18.88 0.77 4.59
N HIS A 57 17.81 1.54 4.43
CA HIS A 57 17.54 2.71 5.24
C HIS A 57 16.20 2.55 5.94
N TYR A 58 16.11 2.97 7.20
CA TYR A 58 14.84 3.03 7.90
C TYR A 58 14.77 4.20 8.89
N ILE A 59 13.53 4.59 9.17
CA ILE A 59 13.17 5.44 10.30
C ILE A 59 12.16 4.70 11.19
N SER A 60 12.41 4.71 12.50
CA SER A 60 11.50 4.22 13.54
C SER A 60 10.91 5.42 14.28
N ASN A 61 9.59 5.43 14.51
CA ASN A 61 8.93 6.51 15.23
C ASN A 61 8.90 6.32 16.76
N GLY A 62 9.46 5.22 17.28
CA GLY A 62 9.45 4.88 18.70
C GLY A 62 8.13 4.29 19.24
N GLU A 63 7.10 4.19 18.40
CA GLU A 63 5.80 3.58 18.72
C GLU A 63 5.63 2.22 18.02
N GLY A 64 6.73 1.65 17.50
CA GLY A 64 6.74 0.41 16.73
C GLY A 64 6.65 0.60 15.21
N ARG A 65 6.31 1.79 14.71
CA ARG A 65 6.20 2.02 13.27
C ARG A 65 7.55 2.25 12.62
N ILE A 66 7.79 1.52 11.54
CA ILE A 66 9.04 1.57 10.78
C ILE A 66 8.70 1.82 9.32
N VAL A 67 9.29 2.87 8.75
CA VAL A 67 9.29 3.12 7.31
C VAL A 67 10.69 2.86 6.80
N ALA A 68 10.82 2.02 5.78
CA ALA A 68 12.10 1.59 5.28
C ALA A 68 12.18 1.58 3.75
N CYS A 69 13.38 1.72 3.22
CA CYS A 69 13.65 1.60 1.79
C CYS A 69 15.06 1.06 1.51
N VAL A 70 15.21 0.46 0.32
CA VAL A 70 16.49 0.02 -0.22
C VAL A 70 16.85 0.89 -1.41
N THR A 71 18.07 1.39 -1.43
CA THR A 71 18.56 2.27 -2.50
C THR A 71 19.88 1.76 -3.05
N THR A 72 20.25 2.22 -4.25
CA THR A 72 21.63 2.09 -4.74
C THR A 72 22.60 2.94 -3.94
N ASN A 73 23.87 2.55 -3.90
CA ASN A 73 24.94 3.28 -3.19
C ASN A 73 25.18 4.70 -3.72
N GLU A 74 24.76 4.99 -4.94
CA GLU A 74 24.87 6.31 -5.57
C GLU A 74 23.84 7.33 -5.07
N MET A 75 22.80 6.89 -4.35
CA MET A 75 21.72 7.78 -3.93
C MET A 75 22.15 8.65 -2.75
N ARG A 76 21.88 9.96 -2.84
CA ARG A 76 22.22 10.92 -1.78
C ARG A 76 21.35 10.68 -0.55
N MET A 77 21.98 10.59 0.62
CA MET A 77 21.27 10.38 1.90
C MET A 77 20.15 11.40 2.15
N ARG A 78 20.37 12.67 1.79
CA ARG A 78 19.35 13.72 1.88
C ARG A 78 18.05 13.31 1.17
N THR A 79 18.15 12.84 -0.07
CA THR A 79 16.99 12.42 -0.88
C THR A 79 16.32 11.18 -0.28
N VAL A 80 17.12 10.24 0.24
CA VAL A 80 16.61 9.03 0.91
C VAL A 80 15.79 9.37 2.15
N PHE A 81 16.34 10.17 3.06
CA PHE A 81 15.64 10.52 4.30
C PHE A 81 14.47 11.47 4.05
N ALA A 82 14.55 12.35 3.04
CA ALA A 82 13.40 13.15 2.61
C ALA A 82 12.23 12.27 2.13
N PHE A 83 12.52 11.19 1.38
CA PHE A 83 11.49 10.21 1.01
C PHE A 83 10.87 9.56 2.25
N LEU A 84 11.68 9.06 3.18
CA LEU A 84 11.20 8.38 4.39
C LEU A 84 10.34 9.33 5.26
N GLU A 85 10.81 10.55 5.49
CA GLU A 85 10.11 11.60 6.23
C GLU A 85 8.83 12.08 5.53
N ALA A 86 8.76 12.04 4.20
CA ALA A 86 7.55 12.36 3.47
C ALA A 86 6.48 11.25 3.54
N VAL A 87 6.88 10.00 3.86
CA VAL A 87 5.98 8.85 4.00
C VAL A 87 5.48 8.70 5.44
N GLU A 88 6.36 8.80 6.44
CA GLU A 88 6.04 8.57 7.87
C GLU A 88 4.77 9.26 8.39
N PRO A 89 4.56 10.58 8.19
CA PRO A 89 3.40 11.26 8.74
C PRO A 89 2.09 10.81 8.06
N LEU A 90 2.16 10.33 6.82
CA LEU A 90 1.00 9.84 6.07
C LEU A 90 0.55 8.45 6.55
N VAL A 91 1.44 7.72 7.22
CA VAL A 91 1.12 6.44 7.85
C VAL A 91 0.54 6.66 9.25
N ARG A 92 0.98 7.69 10.01
CA ARG A 92 0.51 8.01 11.38
C ARG A 92 -1.01 7.97 11.55
N GLY A 93 -1.79 8.51 10.60
CA GLY A 93 -3.25 8.64 10.72
C GLY A 93 -4.12 7.51 10.15
N ASN A 94 -3.55 6.53 9.43
CA ASN A 94 -4.33 5.49 8.72
C ASN A 94 -4.27 4.13 9.46
N VAL A 95 -4.64 4.13 10.74
CA VAL A 95 -4.51 2.94 11.59
C VAL A 95 -5.80 2.13 11.54
N GLY A 96 -5.79 1.04 10.77
CA GLY A 96 -6.71 -0.06 11.00
C GLY A 96 -6.30 -0.87 12.23
N PRO A 97 -7.07 -1.89 12.64
CA PRO A 97 -6.66 -2.81 13.70
C PRO A 97 -5.23 -3.36 13.49
N PRO A 98 -4.49 -3.71 14.55
CA PRO A 98 -3.15 -4.29 14.44
C PRO A 98 -3.11 -5.43 13.43
N GLY A 99 -2.13 -5.40 12.52
CA GLY A 99 -1.96 -6.43 11.48
C GLY A 99 -2.89 -6.30 10.25
N THR A 100 -3.59 -5.17 10.10
CA THR A 100 -4.28 -4.83 8.84
C THR A 100 -3.36 -4.09 7.89
N GLU A 101 -3.47 -4.39 6.59
CA GLU A 101 -2.72 -3.67 5.56
C GLU A 101 -3.06 -2.19 5.58
N LEU A 102 -2.05 -1.36 5.32
CA LEU A 102 -2.24 0.07 5.23
C LEU A 102 -3.09 0.40 4.00
N ARG A 103 -4.26 1.01 4.22
CA ARG A 103 -5.14 1.42 3.11
C ARG A 103 -4.40 2.37 2.18
N ASN A 104 -4.33 2.02 0.90
CA ASN A 104 -3.56 2.73 -0.13
C ASN A 104 -2.03 2.77 0.08
N GLY A 105 -1.47 1.99 1.01
CA GLY A 105 -0.04 2.01 1.33
C GLY A 105 0.85 1.75 0.12
N LYS A 106 0.52 0.74 -0.69
CA LYS A 106 1.23 0.45 -1.95
C LYS A 106 1.22 1.64 -2.92
N LYS A 107 0.06 2.28 -3.11
CA LYS A 107 -0.08 3.42 -4.03
C LYS A 107 0.69 4.64 -3.50
N LEU A 108 0.67 4.87 -2.20
CA LEU A 108 1.44 5.92 -1.54
C LEU A 108 2.94 5.71 -1.77
N LEU A 109 3.44 4.50 -1.48
CA LEU A 109 4.84 4.15 -1.68
C LEU A 109 5.26 4.33 -3.14
N GLN A 110 4.45 3.82 -4.08
CA GLN A 110 4.68 4.01 -5.51
C GLN A 110 4.79 5.49 -5.89
N GLN A 111 3.79 6.31 -5.53
CA GLN A 111 3.77 7.74 -5.86
C GLN A 111 4.97 8.50 -5.31
N LYS A 112 5.36 8.21 -4.06
CA LYS A 112 6.53 8.86 -3.43
C LYS A 112 7.82 8.35 -4.07
N MET A 113 7.94 7.06 -4.33
CA MET A 113 9.12 6.48 -4.96
C MET A 113 9.34 7.04 -6.37
N ASP A 114 8.28 7.19 -7.17
CA ASP A 114 8.33 7.81 -8.50
C ASP A 114 8.79 9.29 -8.42
N PHE A 115 8.32 10.02 -7.40
CA PHE A 115 8.70 11.41 -7.20
C PHE A 115 10.19 11.57 -6.85
N TYR A 116 10.69 10.80 -5.87
CA TYR A 116 12.08 10.91 -5.39
C TYR A 116 13.11 10.21 -6.29
N ASN A 117 12.68 9.26 -7.12
CA ASN A 117 13.53 8.65 -8.15
C ASN A 117 13.73 9.55 -9.38
N ASN A 118 12.89 10.56 -9.58
CA ASN A 118 13.02 11.49 -10.70
C ASN A 118 14.07 12.58 -10.40
N PRO A 119 15.20 12.63 -11.14
CA PRO A 119 16.27 13.61 -10.90
C PRO A 119 15.84 15.07 -11.06
N GLN A 120 14.77 15.35 -11.80
CA GLN A 120 14.25 16.72 -11.96
C GLN A 120 13.62 17.23 -10.66
N ASN A 121 13.04 16.34 -9.85
CA ASN A 121 12.42 16.70 -8.59
C ASN A 121 13.45 16.88 -7.47
N ASP A 122 14.64 16.27 -7.57
CA ASP A 122 15.71 16.43 -6.57
C ASP A 122 16.11 17.91 -6.40
N LYS A 123 16.10 18.69 -7.49
CA LYS A 123 16.35 20.15 -7.44
C LYS A 123 15.26 20.90 -6.68
N ILE A 124 14.01 20.46 -6.80
CA ILE A 124 12.86 21.08 -6.11
C ILE A 124 12.95 20.76 -4.61
N THR A 125 13.25 19.52 -4.24
CA THR A 125 13.47 19.11 -2.84
C THR A 125 14.71 19.79 -2.24
N ALA A 126 15.74 20.02 -3.04
CA ALA A 126 16.95 20.74 -2.60
C ALA A 126 16.67 22.21 -2.24
N LEU A 127 15.73 22.85 -2.94
CA LEU A 127 15.36 24.25 -2.74
C LEU A 127 14.32 24.46 -1.62
N ASN A 128 13.43 23.50 -1.39
CA ASN A 128 12.33 23.66 -0.44
C ASN A 128 12.70 23.29 1.00
N ASP A 129 13.80 22.58 1.23
CA ASP A 129 14.04 21.96 2.53
C ASP A 129 15.31 22.43 3.24
N ASP A 130 15.11 22.92 4.47
CA ASP A 130 16.05 22.91 5.60
C ASP A 130 16.32 21.47 6.09
N ILE A 131 16.73 20.54 5.21
CA ILE A 131 17.21 19.21 5.65
C ILE A 131 18.62 19.36 6.24
N ASN A 132 18.69 19.98 7.42
CA ASN A 132 19.87 19.96 8.30
C ASN A 132 19.94 18.65 9.12
N GLN A 133 19.14 17.65 8.76
CA GLN A 133 18.79 16.52 9.65
C GLN A 133 19.45 15.18 9.27
N VAL A 134 20.53 15.21 8.48
CA VAL A 134 21.36 14.01 8.21
C VAL A 134 22.42 13.78 9.31
N VAL A 135 22.57 14.73 10.25
CA VAL A 135 23.61 14.68 11.29
C VAL A 135 23.44 13.51 12.28
N ASP A 136 22.21 12.99 12.46
CA ASP A 136 21.91 11.95 13.44
C ASP A 136 21.52 10.60 12.81
N VAL A 137 22.03 10.31 11.61
CA VAL A 137 21.83 9.00 10.96
C VAL A 137 22.91 8.03 11.42
N MET A 138 22.50 6.98 12.13
CA MET A 138 23.41 5.89 12.49
C MET A 138 23.79 5.07 11.25
N MET A 139 25.07 4.78 11.07
CA MET A 139 25.57 3.93 9.97
C MET A 139 26.12 2.61 10.52
N ASP A 140 25.73 1.50 9.92
CA ASP A 140 26.26 0.16 10.23
C ASP A 140 26.49 -0.64 8.95
N ASN A 141 27.26 -1.72 9.06
CA ASN A 141 27.49 -2.65 7.96
C ASN A 141 26.47 -3.80 8.00
N MET A 142 26.10 -4.31 6.82
CA MET A 142 25.23 -5.47 6.67
C MET A 142 25.73 -6.69 7.45
N ASP A 143 27.05 -6.92 7.49
CA ASP A 143 27.66 -8.04 8.22
C ASP A 143 27.27 -8.08 9.71
N LYS A 144 27.14 -6.91 10.35
CA LYS A 144 26.72 -6.80 11.75
C LYS A 144 25.25 -7.19 11.94
N VAL A 145 24.42 -6.90 10.95
CA VAL A 145 22.99 -7.19 10.96
C VAL A 145 22.76 -8.68 10.71
N LEU A 146 23.49 -9.27 9.75
CA LEU A 146 23.46 -10.71 9.47
C LEU A 146 23.95 -11.52 10.67
N ALA A 147 25.05 -11.12 11.32
CA ALA A 147 25.55 -11.79 12.53
C ALA A 147 24.56 -11.75 13.72
N ARG A 148 23.62 -10.80 13.72
CA ARG A 148 22.55 -10.69 14.72
C ARG A 148 21.26 -11.39 14.28
N GLY A 149 21.05 -11.55 12.97
CA GLY A 149 19.88 -12.17 12.33
C GLY A 149 19.83 -13.70 12.45
N ASP A 150 20.98 -14.37 12.57
CA ASP A 150 21.08 -15.84 12.76
C ASP A 150 20.47 -16.37 14.09
N ARG A 151 19.89 -15.49 14.92
CA ARG A 151 19.16 -15.87 16.15
C ARG A 151 17.66 -15.58 16.11
N VAL A 152 17.10 -15.18 14.97
CA VAL A 152 15.66 -14.86 14.83
C VAL A 152 15.03 -15.72 13.74
N ASP A 153 15.05 -17.04 13.94
CA ASP A 153 14.22 -17.97 13.18
C ASP A 153 12.79 -17.91 13.72
N THR A 154 11.98 -17.00 13.18
CA THR A 154 10.51 -17.09 13.08
C THR A 154 9.99 -15.86 12.32
N LEU A 155 10.26 -15.81 11.03
CA LEU A 155 9.47 -15.00 10.09
C LEU A 155 9.00 -15.90 8.96
N HIS A 156 8.20 -16.89 9.32
CA HIS A 156 7.43 -17.68 8.37
C HIS A 156 5.97 -17.21 8.39
N GLU A 157 5.41 -17.16 7.18
CA GLU A 157 3.97 -17.18 6.87
C GLU A 157 3.24 -15.84 6.74
N LYS A 158 3.67 -14.94 5.83
CA LYS A 158 2.74 -13.97 5.17
C LYS A 158 2.99 -13.64 3.69
N SER A 159 3.92 -14.30 3.00
CA SER A 159 4.14 -14.04 1.56
C SER A 159 3.16 -14.79 0.63
N ASN A 160 2.60 -15.92 1.06
CA ASN A 160 1.63 -16.68 0.23
C ASN A 160 0.21 -16.10 0.26
N THR A 161 -0.12 -15.26 1.25
CA THR A 161 -1.47 -14.70 1.39
C THR A 161 -1.80 -13.58 0.39
N LEU A 162 -0.80 -12.95 -0.24
CA LEU A 162 -1.03 -11.82 -1.15
C LEU A 162 -1.41 -12.25 -2.58
N ALA A 163 -0.88 -13.37 -3.08
CA ALA A 163 -1.30 -13.92 -4.37
C ALA A 163 -2.73 -14.48 -4.28
N ASP A 164 -3.03 -15.25 -3.24
CA ASP A 164 -4.36 -15.81 -2.99
C ASP A 164 -5.41 -14.73 -2.71
N GLN A 165 -5.07 -13.66 -2.00
CA GLN A 165 -6.01 -12.55 -1.74
C GLN A 165 -6.21 -11.67 -2.98
N ALA A 166 -5.21 -11.47 -3.83
CA ALA A 166 -5.37 -10.77 -5.12
C ALA A 166 -6.27 -11.57 -6.07
N GLU A 167 -6.15 -12.91 -6.09
CA GLU A 167 -7.03 -13.79 -6.85
C GLU A 167 -8.46 -13.80 -6.28
N GLN A 168 -8.63 -13.86 -4.95
CA GLN A 168 -9.94 -13.72 -4.32
C GLN A 168 -10.55 -12.32 -4.50
N PHE A 169 -9.75 -11.25 -4.56
CA PHE A 169 -10.23 -9.88 -4.82
C PHE A 169 -10.64 -9.70 -6.29
N LYS A 170 -9.96 -10.35 -7.24
CA LYS A 170 -10.37 -10.46 -8.66
C LYS A 170 -11.67 -11.24 -8.79
N GLN A 171 -11.84 -12.34 -8.05
CA GLN A 171 -13.08 -13.12 -8.01
C GLN A 171 -14.23 -12.35 -7.34
N ARG A 172 -13.98 -11.58 -6.26
CA ARG A 172 -15.02 -10.78 -5.59
C ARG A 172 -15.41 -9.51 -6.36
N SER A 173 -14.47 -8.85 -7.05
CA SER A 173 -14.75 -7.68 -7.89
C SER A 173 -15.61 -8.02 -9.11
N THR A 174 -15.47 -9.23 -9.66
CA THR A 174 -16.31 -9.73 -10.75
C THR A 174 -17.69 -10.18 -10.27
N GLN A 175 -17.82 -10.69 -9.03
CA GLN A 175 -19.12 -11.00 -8.41
C GLN A 175 -19.92 -9.74 -8.05
N LEU A 176 -19.28 -8.65 -7.62
CA LEU A 176 -19.97 -7.38 -7.32
C LEU A 176 -20.60 -6.76 -8.59
N LYS A 177 -19.88 -6.77 -9.73
CA LYS A 177 -20.43 -6.34 -11.03
C LYS A 177 -21.62 -7.18 -11.48
N ARG A 178 -21.58 -8.50 -11.27
CA ARG A 178 -22.70 -9.40 -11.65
C ARG A 178 -23.92 -9.22 -10.74
N SER A 179 -23.73 -9.06 -9.43
CA SER A 179 -24.85 -8.87 -8.49
C SER A 179 -25.56 -7.52 -8.67
N MET A 180 -24.84 -6.45 -9.04
CA MET A 180 -25.45 -5.16 -9.38
C MET A 180 -26.23 -5.22 -10.70
N CYS A 181 -25.72 -5.93 -11.71
CA CYS A 181 -26.44 -6.10 -12.98
C CYS A 181 -27.78 -6.81 -12.77
N LEU A 182 -27.81 -7.91 -11.99
CA LEU A 182 -29.05 -8.64 -11.69
C LEU A 182 -30.04 -7.83 -10.85
N LYS A 183 -29.55 -7.05 -9.87
CA LYS A 183 -30.42 -6.16 -9.08
C LYS A 183 -31.03 -5.05 -9.95
N ASN A 184 -30.25 -4.45 -10.84
CA ASN A 184 -30.74 -3.43 -11.76
C ASN A 184 -31.77 -4.00 -12.74
N VAL A 185 -31.55 -5.19 -13.32
CA VAL A 185 -32.53 -5.84 -14.21
C VAL A 185 -33.83 -6.19 -13.48
N LYS A 186 -33.74 -6.73 -12.26
CA LYS A 186 -34.92 -7.08 -11.45
C LYS A 186 -35.74 -5.84 -11.06
N LEU A 187 -35.06 -4.73 -10.72
CA LEU A 187 -35.70 -3.44 -10.43
C LEU A 187 -36.38 -2.87 -11.68
N THR A 188 -35.69 -2.86 -12.83
CA THR A 188 -36.23 -2.39 -14.11
C THR A 188 -37.48 -3.18 -14.53
N LEU A 189 -37.47 -4.50 -14.39
CA LEU A 189 -38.65 -5.34 -14.69
C LEU A 189 -39.82 -5.06 -13.75
N MET A 190 -39.56 -4.84 -12.45
CA MET A 190 -40.61 -4.47 -11.49
C MET A 190 -41.26 -3.13 -11.86
N ILE A 191 -40.45 -2.12 -12.21
CA ILE A 191 -40.94 -0.79 -12.59
C ILE A 191 -41.80 -0.91 -13.86
N ILE A 192 -41.31 -1.58 -14.92
CA ILE A 192 -42.08 -1.77 -16.15
C ILE A 192 -43.40 -2.51 -15.88
N GLY A 193 -43.38 -3.56 -15.05
CA GLY A 193 -44.58 -4.30 -14.67
C GLY A 193 -45.61 -3.43 -13.96
N THR A 194 -45.18 -2.66 -12.96
CA THR A 194 -46.08 -1.75 -12.24
C THR A 194 -46.69 -0.67 -13.15
N VAL A 195 -45.89 -0.07 -14.03
CA VAL A 195 -46.36 0.93 -15.01
C VAL A 195 -47.37 0.30 -15.98
N GLY A 196 -47.10 -0.91 -16.48
CA GLY A 196 -48.03 -1.62 -17.37
C GLY A 196 -49.38 -1.93 -16.73
N VAL A 197 -49.40 -2.34 -15.45
CA VAL A 197 -50.64 -2.57 -14.70
C VAL A 197 -51.42 -1.27 -14.50
N VAL A 198 -50.75 -0.17 -14.17
CA VAL A 198 -51.40 1.14 -14.02
C VAL A 198 -52.04 1.57 -15.34
N ILE A 199 -51.33 1.42 -16.47
CA ILE A 199 -51.89 1.73 -17.80
C ILE A 199 -53.10 0.85 -18.11
N LEU A 200 -53.04 -0.46 -17.84
CA LEU A 200 -54.17 -1.36 -18.03
C LEU A 200 -55.40 -0.94 -17.22
N ILE A 201 -55.20 -0.57 -15.94
CA ILE A 201 -56.28 -0.08 -15.08
C ILE A 201 -56.88 1.20 -15.68
N ILE A 202 -56.06 2.14 -16.14
CA ILE A 202 -56.53 3.37 -16.80
C ILE A 202 -57.34 3.04 -18.06
N VAL A 203 -56.88 2.11 -18.90
CA VAL A 203 -57.60 1.69 -20.12
C VAL A 203 -58.92 1.00 -19.78
N VAL A 204 -58.97 0.14 -18.76
CA VAL A 204 -60.22 -0.52 -18.35
C VAL A 204 -61.22 0.47 -17.76
N ILE A 205 -60.75 1.45 -16.98
CA ILE A 205 -61.61 2.52 -16.44
C ILE A 205 -62.09 3.45 -17.55
N ALA A 206 -61.19 3.82 -18.47
CA ALA A 206 -61.51 4.73 -19.58
C ALA A 206 -62.41 4.08 -20.65
N CYS A 207 -62.16 2.81 -21.02
CA CYS A 207 -62.96 2.10 -22.02
C CYS A 207 -64.14 1.28 -21.45
N LYS A 208 -64.30 1.13 -20.12
CA LYS A 208 -65.33 0.30 -19.45
C LYS A 208 -65.31 -1.18 -19.91
N PRO A 209 -65.86 -2.14 -19.15
CA PRO A 209 -65.75 -3.58 -19.46
C PRO A 209 -66.58 -4.06 -20.67
N ASN A 210 -66.99 -3.16 -21.56
CA ASN A 210 -67.63 -3.47 -22.83
C ASN A 210 -66.81 -2.81 -23.93
N PHE A 211 -66.08 -3.62 -24.71
CA PHE A 211 -65.25 -3.24 -25.85
C PHE A 211 -66.08 -2.70 -27.04
N SER A 212 -67.02 -1.78 -26.82
CA SER A 212 -67.90 -1.26 -27.86
C SER A 212 -67.60 0.18 -28.29
N ASN A 213 -66.70 0.91 -27.63
CA ASN A 213 -66.37 2.31 -28.00
C ASN A 213 -64.87 2.67 -27.89
N CYS A 214 -63.98 1.70 -28.11
CA CYS A 214 -62.57 1.98 -28.37
C CYS A 214 -62.40 1.86 -29.91
N LYS A 215 -62.66 2.95 -30.64
CA LYS A 215 -62.44 3.06 -32.11
C LYS A 215 -61.30 4.03 -32.37
#